data_AF-A0A3A9UXK6-F1
#
_entry.id   AF-A0A3A9UXK6-F1
#
_cell.length_a   1.000
_cell.length_b   1.000
_cell.length_c   1.000
_cell.angle_alpha   90.00
_cell.angle_beta   90.00
_cell.angle_gamma   90.00
#
_symmetry.space_group_name_H-M   'P 1'
#
loop_
_entity.id
_entity.type
_entity.pdbx_description
1 polymer ?
#
loop_
_entity_poly.entity_id
_entity_poly.type
_entity_poly.pdbx_seq_one_letter_code
_entity_poly.pdbx_strand_id
1 'polypeptide(L)'
;MQSTYYKLTEFLLIFILLPISFAIPYPIGIKAIITLIGLLYIIFVLFRIEKVKFEIVKHLNWKNFWKQTAFKFLIIAIVTTVFVFFTSRANLFIVPLTKPKLWIIILFVYSFLSVYPQELIYRTFYFKRYESLFKNENLFIFVNAIVFSLAHIFFKNTLVIILTFIGGILFAITFKQTKSTLLVSIEHALFGCWLFTVGMGNMLGFPS
;
A
#
# COMPACT_ATOMS: atom_id res chain seq x y z
N MET A 1 -26.51 -3.73 -3.23
CA MET A 1 -25.04 -3.63 -3.18
C MET A 1 -24.31 -4.36 -4.31
N GLN A 2 -24.96 -5.09 -5.23
CA GLN A 2 -24.25 -5.82 -6.31
C GLN A 2 -24.34 -5.18 -7.70
N SER A 3 -25.31 -4.29 -7.94
CA SER A 3 -25.48 -3.59 -9.22
C SER A 3 -24.25 -2.78 -9.62
N THR A 4 -23.97 -2.70 -10.91
CA THR A 4 -22.85 -1.91 -11.46
C THR A 4 -22.83 -0.46 -11.00
N TYR A 5 -23.97 0.24 -11.03
CA TYR A 5 -24.07 1.63 -10.55
C TYR A 5 -23.66 1.80 -9.08
N TYR A 6 -24.03 0.84 -8.23
CA TYR A 6 -23.62 0.84 -6.83
C TYR A 6 -22.11 0.70 -6.69
N LYS A 7 -21.50 -0.25 -7.41
CA LYS A 7 -20.04 -0.46 -7.38
C LYS A 7 -19.27 0.75 -7.91
N LEU A 8 -19.75 1.41 -8.97
CA LEU A 8 -19.14 2.63 -9.50
C LEU A 8 -19.23 3.80 -8.51
N THR A 9 -20.37 3.97 -7.86
CA THR A 9 -20.56 5.02 -6.83
C THR A 9 -19.69 4.75 -5.61
N GLU A 10 -19.67 3.50 -5.14
CA GLU A 10 -18.80 3.03 -4.04
C GLU A 10 -17.32 3.27 -4.38
N PHE A 11 -16.90 2.94 -5.60
CA PHE A 11 -15.55 3.16 -6.09
C PHE A 11 -15.17 4.65 -6.07
N LEU A 12 -16.04 5.52 -6.61
CA LEU A 12 -15.82 6.96 -6.63
C LEU A 12 -15.69 7.53 -5.22
N LEU A 13 -16.55 7.11 -4.29
CA LEU A 13 -16.53 7.58 -2.91
C LEU A 13 -15.28 7.14 -2.17
N ILE A 14 -14.94 5.84 -2.22
CA ILE A 14 -13.86 5.25 -1.41
C ILE A 14 -12.48 5.54 -1.99
N PHE A 15 -12.31 5.45 -3.31
CA PHE A 15 -10.98 5.47 -3.92
C PHE A 15 -10.60 6.83 -4.52
N ILE A 16 -11.57 7.73 -4.72
CA ILE A 16 -11.31 9.05 -5.32
C ILE A 16 -11.64 10.17 -4.34
N LEU A 17 -12.92 10.34 -4.00
CA LEU A 17 -13.38 11.49 -3.21
C LEU A 17 -12.80 11.47 -1.78
N LEU A 18 -12.77 10.30 -1.14
CA LEU A 18 -12.24 10.16 0.21
C LEU A 18 -10.73 10.48 0.28
N PRO A 19 -9.84 9.88 -0.53
CA PRO A 19 -8.42 10.26 -0.58
C PRO A 19 -8.18 11.74 -0.90
N ILE A 20 -8.92 12.31 -1.87
CA ILE A 20 -8.81 13.73 -2.22
C ILE A 20 -9.19 14.61 -1.02
N SER A 21 -10.26 14.24 -0.29
CA SER A 21 -10.65 14.97 0.91
C SER A 21 -9.50 15.03 1.91
N PHE A 22 -8.69 13.96 2.05
CA PHE A 22 -7.60 13.92 3.02
C PHE A 22 -6.48 14.93 2.73
N ALA A 23 -6.37 15.48 1.51
CA ALA A 23 -5.46 16.59 1.20
C ALA A 23 -5.94 17.96 1.71
N ILE A 24 -7.22 18.09 2.03
CA ILE A 24 -7.84 19.30 2.57
C ILE A 24 -7.55 19.40 4.08
N PRO A 25 -7.33 20.62 4.62
CA PRO A 25 -7.14 20.82 6.05
C PRO A 25 -8.46 20.63 6.81
N TYR A 26 -8.50 19.63 7.68
CA TYR A 26 -9.52 19.47 8.72
C TYR A 26 -8.98 18.58 9.85
N PRO A 27 -9.62 18.57 11.04
CA PRO A 27 -9.09 17.90 12.22
C PRO A 27 -8.71 16.44 12.00
N ILE A 28 -7.54 16.05 12.51
CA ILE A 28 -7.01 14.68 12.34
C ILE A 28 -7.90 13.62 12.97
N GLY A 29 -8.62 13.96 14.05
CA GLY A 29 -9.61 13.07 14.66
C GLY A 29 -10.74 12.72 13.71
N ILE A 30 -11.20 13.66 12.89
CA ILE A 30 -12.22 13.41 11.86
C ILE A 30 -11.65 12.50 10.76
N LYS A 31 -10.40 12.73 10.32
CA LYS A 31 -9.72 11.82 9.36
C LYS A 31 -9.66 10.40 9.90
N ALA A 32 -9.26 10.24 11.17
CA ALA A 32 -9.16 8.94 11.82
C ALA A 32 -10.52 8.23 11.92
N ILE A 33 -11.58 8.94 12.32
CA ILE A 33 -12.94 8.39 12.41
C ILE A 33 -13.43 7.95 11.02
N ILE A 34 -13.26 8.78 9.99
CA ILE A 34 -13.68 8.44 8.63
C ILE A 34 -12.90 7.22 8.11
N THR A 35 -11.58 7.16 8.33
CA THR A 35 -10.76 6.00 7.97
C THR A 35 -11.24 4.72 8.66
N LEU A 36 -11.53 4.80 9.96
CA LEU A 36 -12.00 3.65 10.73
C LEU A 36 -13.37 3.17 10.22
N ILE A 37 -14.32 4.08 10.00
CA ILE A 37 -15.64 3.76 9.44
C ILE A 37 -15.49 3.16 8.04
N GLY A 38 -14.63 3.74 7.19
CA GLY A 38 -14.35 3.23 5.85
C GLY A 38 -13.75 1.81 5.87
N LEU A 39 -12.81 1.54 6.77
CA LEU A 39 -12.22 0.22 6.95
C LEU A 39 -13.27 -0.79 7.44
N LEU A 40 -14.10 -0.43 8.42
CA LEU A 40 -15.19 -1.27 8.91
C LEU A 40 -16.22 -1.57 7.81
N TYR A 41 -16.56 -0.58 6.97
CA TYR A 41 -17.41 -0.77 5.80
C TYR A 41 -16.79 -1.77 4.83
N ILE A 42 -15.50 -1.62 4.48
CA ILE A 42 -14.80 -2.54 3.57
C ILE A 42 -14.80 -3.97 4.11
N ILE A 43 -14.52 -4.14 5.41
CA ILE A 43 -14.57 -5.44 6.09
C ILE A 43 -15.99 -6.03 6.01
N PHE A 44 -17.02 -5.22 6.30
CA PHE A 44 -18.41 -5.64 6.18
C PHE A 44 -18.74 -6.13 4.76
N VAL A 45 -18.38 -5.36 3.73
CA VAL A 45 -18.65 -5.73 2.33
C VAL A 45 -17.89 -7.01 1.95
N LEU A 46 -16.62 -7.14 2.33
CA LEU A 46 -15.82 -8.34 2.06
C LEU A 46 -16.47 -9.62 2.62
N PHE A 47 -16.89 -9.62 3.88
CA PHE A 47 -17.39 -10.83 4.54
C PHE A 47 -18.88 -11.09 4.34
N ARG A 48 -19.71 -10.05 4.26
CA ARG A 48 -21.16 -10.20 4.17
C ARG A 48 -21.68 -10.18 2.74
N ILE A 49 -21.06 -9.39 1.86
CA ILE A 49 -21.54 -9.19 0.50
C ILE A 49 -20.76 -10.04 -0.50
N GLU A 50 -19.43 -9.97 -0.45
CA GLU A 50 -18.55 -10.79 -1.31
C GLU A 50 -18.31 -12.20 -0.75
N LYS A 51 -18.68 -12.43 0.52
CA LYS A 51 -18.56 -13.73 1.21
C LYS A 51 -17.15 -14.33 1.10
N VAL A 52 -16.13 -13.48 1.13
CA VAL A 52 -14.73 -13.91 1.11
C VAL A 52 -14.47 -14.70 2.39
N LYS A 53 -13.99 -15.94 2.24
CA LYS A 53 -13.48 -16.72 3.38
C LYS A 53 -12.02 -16.35 3.59
N PHE A 54 -11.63 -16.12 4.84
CA PHE A 54 -10.20 -16.07 5.21
C PHE A 54 -9.63 -17.48 5.13
N GLU A 55 -9.38 -17.95 3.90
CA GLU A 55 -8.63 -19.16 3.67
C GLU A 55 -7.18 -18.76 3.40
N ILE A 56 -6.27 -19.24 4.26
CA ILE A 56 -4.84 -19.19 3.96
C ILE A 56 -4.66 -20.02 2.70
N VAL A 57 -4.18 -19.40 1.63
CA VAL A 57 -3.94 -20.07 0.35
C VAL A 57 -3.03 -21.28 0.60
N LYS A 58 -3.57 -22.49 0.46
CA LYS A 58 -2.93 -23.73 0.95
C LYS A 58 -1.69 -24.15 0.15
N HIS A 59 -1.47 -23.53 -1.02
CA HIS A 59 -0.37 -23.87 -1.93
C HIS A 59 0.41 -22.63 -2.38
N LEU A 60 0.88 -21.82 -1.42
CA LEU A 60 1.75 -20.69 -1.73
C LEU A 60 3.13 -21.17 -2.18
N ASN A 61 3.55 -20.74 -3.37
CA ASN A 61 4.91 -20.98 -3.86
C ASN A 61 5.89 -19.97 -3.24
N TRP A 62 6.22 -20.19 -1.97
CA TRP A 62 7.14 -19.34 -1.20
C TRP A 62 8.51 -19.18 -1.87
N LYS A 63 9.04 -20.25 -2.48
CA LYS A 63 10.33 -20.21 -3.17
C LYS A 63 10.33 -19.19 -4.33
N ASN A 64 9.30 -19.25 -5.18
CA ASN A 64 9.16 -18.30 -6.28
C ASN A 64 8.88 -16.87 -5.77
N PHE A 65 8.02 -16.72 -4.75
CA PHE A 65 7.75 -15.44 -4.12
C PHE A 65 9.02 -14.78 -3.60
N TRP A 66 9.84 -15.49 -2.81
CA TRP A 66 11.09 -14.95 -2.27
C TRP A 66 12.10 -14.64 -3.37
N LYS A 67 12.21 -15.46 -4.41
CA LYS A 67 13.09 -15.18 -5.56
C LYS A 67 12.72 -13.86 -6.24
N GLN A 68 11.44 -13.66 -6.55
CA GLN A 68 10.97 -12.44 -7.21
C GLN A 68 11.05 -11.22 -6.29
N THR A 69 10.67 -11.38 -5.02
CA THR A 69 10.71 -10.32 -4.01
C THR A 69 12.14 -9.88 -3.75
N ALA A 70 13.10 -10.81 -3.62
CA ALA A 70 14.51 -10.50 -3.42
C ALA A 70 15.11 -9.76 -4.62
N PHE A 71 14.75 -10.16 -5.85
CA PHE A 71 15.19 -9.46 -7.06
C PHE A 71 14.66 -8.02 -7.11
N LYS A 72 13.36 -7.82 -6.88
CA LYS A 72 12.75 -6.47 -6.82
C LYS A 72 13.34 -5.64 -5.68
N PHE A 73 13.52 -6.26 -4.51
CA PHE A 73 14.12 -5.64 -3.34
C PHE A 73 15.55 -5.17 -3.61
N LEU A 74 16.38 -6.00 -4.25
CA LEU A 74 17.75 -5.64 -4.60
C LEU A 74 17.79 -4.41 -5.51
N ILE A 75 16.94 -4.35 -6.53
CA ILE A 75 16.83 -3.19 -7.43
C ILE A 75 16.42 -1.94 -6.64
N ILE A 76 15.35 -2.04 -5.85
CA ILE A 76 14.86 -0.93 -5.01
C ILE A 76 15.95 -0.47 -4.05
N ALA A 77 16.66 -1.40 -3.41
CA ALA A 77 17.71 -1.12 -2.45
C ALA A 77 18.87 -0.37 -3.10
N ILE A 78 19.36 -0.83 -4.25
CA ILE A 78 20.44 -0.16 -4.98
C ILE A 78 20.00 1.24 -5.42
N VAL A 79 18.85 1.35 -6.11
CA VAL A 79 18.38 2.64 -6.65
C VAL A 79 18.17 3.67 -5.54
N THR A 80 17.53 3.27 -4.44
CA THR A 80 17.22 4.19 -3.34
C THR A 80 18.45 4.53 -2.50
N THR A 81 19.39 3.60 -2.30
CA THR A 81 20.69 3.92 -1.67
C THR A 81 21.46 4.94 -2.49
N VAL A 82 21.56 4.71 -3.81
CA VAL A 82 22.24 5.62 -4.73
C VAL A 82 21.55 7.00 -4.71
N PHE A 83 20.22 7.03 -4.76
CA PHE A 83 19.45 8.26 -4.67
C PHE A 83 19.76 9.03 -3.38
N VAL A 84 19.69 8.39 -2.21
CA VAL A 84 19.97 9.07 -0.93
C VAL A 84 21.45 9.48 -0.84
N PHE A 85 22.38 8.67 -1.34
CA PHE A 85 23.81 9.00 -1.35
C PHE A 85 24.12 10.29 -2.11
N PHE A 86 23.42 10.56 -3.22
CA PHE A 86 23.62 11.76 -4.02
C PHE A 86 22.76 12.96 -3.57
N THR A 87 21.56 12.72 -3.03
CA THR A 87 20.62 13.81 -2.66
C THR A 87 20.71 14.22 -1.19
N SER A 88 21.07 13.30 -0.29
CA SER A 88 21.05 13.51 1.16
C SER A 88 21.95 12.52 1.89
N ARG A 89 23.25 12.51 1.56
CA ARG A 89 24.22 11.55 2.11
C ARG A 89 24.19 11.45 3.64
N ALA A 90 24.02 12.57 4.33
CA ALA A 90 23.94 12.61 5.79
C ALA A 90 22.76 11.83 6.39
N ASN A 91 21.70 11.59 5.61
CA ASN A 91 20.53 10.83 6.04
C ASN A 91 20.71 9.32 5.87
N LEU A 92 21.74 8.85 5.14
CA LEU A 92 21.96 7.42 4.92
C LEU A 92 22.02 6.68 6.26
N PHE A 93 21.07 5.78 6.47
CA PHE A 93 20.96 4.96 7.68
C PHE A 93 20.90 5.76 9.00
N ILE A 94 20.48 7.03 8.96
CA ILE A 94 20.51 7.90 10.15
C ILE A 94 19.63 7.36 11.28
N VAL A 95 18.42 6.87 10.97
CA VAL A 95 17.49 6.36 12.00
C VAL A 95 17.99 5.08 12.66
N PRO A 96 18.39 4.00 11.95
CA PRO A 96 18.91 2.81 12.63
C PRO A 96 20.18 3.10 13.44
N LEU A 97 21.01 4.07 13.03
CA LEU A 97 22.23 4.45 13.75
C LEU A 97 21.97 5.32 14.99
N THR A 98 21.03 6.27 14.92
CA THR A 98 20.83 7.27 15.99
C THR A 98 19.61 6.98 16.87
N LYS A 99 18.59 6.30 16.32
CA LYS A 99 17.30 6.03 16.99
C LYS A 99 16.84 4.58 16.76
N PRO A 100 17.63 3.55 17.14
CA PRO A 100 17.31 2.15 16.87
C PRO A 100 15.98 1.68 17.50
N LYS A 101 15.58 2.24 18.64
CA LYS A 101 14.28 1.94 19.25
C LYS A 101 13.12 2.41 18.37
N LEU A 102 13.20 3.63 17.84
CA LEU A 102 12.20 4.16 16.90
C LEU A 102 12.17 3.32 15.62
N TRP A 103 13.34 2.93 15.13
CA TRP A 103 13.45 2.05 13.96
C TRP A 103 12.68 0.75 14.15
N ILE A 104 12.93 0.01 15.23
CA ILE A 104 12.20 -1.23 15.53
C ILE A 104 10.69 -0.99 15.65
N ILE A 105 10.27 0.04 16.40
CA ILE A 105 8.83 0.37 16.54
C ILE A 105 8.18 0.58 15.19
N ILE A 106 8.82 1.35 14.30
CA ILE A 106 8.29 1.62 12.97
C ILE A 106 8.24 0.34 12.15
N LEU A 107 9.28 -0.51 12.15
CA LEU A 107 9.26 -1.78 11.41
C LEU A 107 8.03 -2.63 11.76
N PHE A 108 7.65 -2.70 13.03
CA PHE A 108 6.47 -3.45 13.46
C PHE A 108 5.17 -2.69 13.18
N VAL A 109 5.03 -1.46 13.70
CA VAL A 109 3.79 -0.67 13.60
C VAL A 109 3.42 -0.40 12.14
N TYR A 110 4.37 -0.01 11.30
CA TYR A 110 4.15 0.21 9.88
C TYR A 110 3.65 -1.06 9.18
N SER A 111 4.30 -2.20 9.42
CA SER A 111 3.95 -3.46 8.75
C SER A 111 2.53 -3.93 9.08
N PHE A 112 2.12 -3.84 10.34
CA PHE A 112 0.82 -4.39 10.78
C PHE A 112 -0.31 -3.37 10.71
N LEU A 113 -0.09 -2.13 11.16
CA LEU A 113 -1.16 -1.13 11.27
C LEU A 113 -1.30 -0.26 10.03
N SER A 114 -0.30 -0.24 9.14
CA SER A 114 -0.37 0.53 7.90
C SER A 114 -0.43 -0.38 6.67
N VAL A 115 0.58 -1.22 6.45
CA VAL A 115 0.71 -2.01 5.22
C VAL A 115 -0.43 -3.01 5.06
N TYR A 116 -0.72 -3.82 6.08
CA TYR A 116 -1.75 -4.85 5.94
C TYR A 116 -3.16 -4.29 5.65
N PRO A 117 -3.66 -3.25 6.36
CA PRO A 117 -4.91 -2.59 5.99
C PRO A 117 -4.90 -2.01 4.57
N GLN A 118 -3.79 -1.41 4.14
CA GLN A 118 -3.67 -0.91 2.78
C GLN A 118 -3.79 -2.03 1.75
N GLU A 119 -3.07 -3.14 1.90
CA GLU A 119 -3.15 -4.26 0.96
C GLU A 119 -4.53 -4.98 1.02
N LEU A 120 -5.19 -4.98 2.17
CA LEU A 120 -6.58 -5.44 2.28
C LEU A 120 -7.52 -4.58 1.41
N ILE A 121 -7.40 -3.26 1.47
CA ILE A 121 -8.25 -2.32 0.72
C ILE A 121 -7.92 -2.36 -0.78
N TYR A 122 -6.65 -2.15 -1.13
CA TYR A 122 -6.24 -1.91 -2.51
C TYR A 122 -5.97 -3.19 -3.29
N ARG A 123 -5.79 -4.34 -2.62
CA ARG A 123 -5.68 -5.63 -3.34
C ARG A 123 -6.88 -6.48 -3.11
N THR A 124 -7.14 -6.86 -1.86
CA THR A 124 -8.15 -7.89 -1.58
C THR A 124 -9.54 -7.38 -1.93
N PHE A 125 -9.94 -6.24 -1.38
CA PHE A 125 -11.22 -5.63 -1.63
C PHE A 125 -11.33 -5.15 -3.07
N TYR A 126 -10.38 -4.34 -3.56
CA TYR A 126 -10.44 -3.83 -4.93
C TYR A 126 -10.52 -4.94 -5.98
N PHE A 127 -9.68 -5.98 -5.90
CA PHE A 127 -9.69 -7.08 -6.87
C PHE A 127 -11.00 -7.87 -6.81
N LYS A 128 -11.47 -8.22 -5.62
CA LYS A 128 -12.73 -8.99 -5.51
C LYS A 128 -13.94 -8.18 -5.94
N ARG A 129 -13.97 -6.90 -5.59
CA ARG A 129 -15.17 -6.07 -5.73
C ARG A 129 -15.33 -5.53 -7.15
N TYR A 130 -14.24 -5.08 -7.77
CA TYR A 130 -14.29 -4.26 -8.99
C TYR A 130 -13.73 -4.93 -10.23
N GLU A 131 -13.10 -6.11 -10.16
CA GLU A 131 -12.52 -6.80 -11.35
C GLU A 131 -13.55 -6.95 -12.48
N SER A 132 -14.80 -7.31 -12.15
CA SER A 132 -15.92 -7.42 -13.12
C SER A 132 -16.27 -6.12 -13.88
N LEU A 133 -15.83 -4.95 -13.42
CA LEU A 133 -16.06 -3.67 -14.08
C LEU A 133 -15.09 -3.43 -15.25
N PHE A 134 -14.04 -4.23 -15.35
CA PHE A 134 -12.96 -4.05 -16.33
C PHE A 134 -12.90 -5.24 -17.27
N LYS A 135 -12.82 -4.96 -18.58
CA LYS A 135 -12.57 -5.99 -19.61
C LYS A 135 -11.08 -6.25 -19.83
N ASN A 136 -10.24 -5.25 -19.53
CA ASN A 136 -8.80 -5.31 -19.72
C ASN A 136 -8.10 -5.34 -18.37
N GLU A 137 -7.32 -6.40 -18.15
CA GLU A 137 -6.65 -6.64 -16.89
C GLU A 137 -5.47 -5.67 -16.63
N ASN A 138 -4.76 -5.25 -17.68
CA ASN A 138 -3.69 -4.26 -17.54
C ASN A 138 -4.27 -2.90 -17.14
N LEU A 139 -5.41 -2.51 -17.72
CA LEU A 139 -6.13 -1.31 -17.30
C LEU A 139 -6.59 -1.42 -15.85
N PHE A 140 -7.07 -2.60 -15.44
CA PHE A 140 -7.50 -2.83 -14.06
C PHE A 140 -6.36 -2.62 -13.05
N ILE A 141 -5.18 -3.17 -13.34
CA ILE A 141 -3.96 -2.99 -12.54
C ILE A 141 -3.48 -1.53 -12.57
N PHE A 142 -3.52 -0.89 -13.74
CA PHE A 142 -3.10 0.50 -13.87
C PHE A 142 -3.98 1.45 -13.06
N VAL A 143 -5.31 1.29 -13.13
CA VAL A 143 -6.25 2.06 -12.29
C VAL A 143 -6.04 1.76 -10.81
N ASN A 144 -5.75 0.51 -10.45
CA ASN A 144 -5.43 0.14 -9.08
C ASN A 144 -4.19 0.89 -8.54
N ALA A 145 -3.15 1.01 -9.36
CA ALA A 145 -1.95 1.76 -9.02
C ALA A 145 -2.23 3.28 -8.90
N ILE A 146 -3.08 3.84 -9.77
CA ILE A 146 -3.50 5.24 -9.67
C ILE A 146 -4.19 5.49 -8.33
N VAL A 147 -5.21 4.68 -7.98
CA VAL A 147 -5.97 4.94 -6.75
C VAL A 147 -5.16 4.64 -5.48
N PHE A 148 -4.24 3.69 -5.54
CA PHE A 148 -3.28 3.46 -4.45
C PHE A 148 -2.33 4.65 -4.28
N SER A 149 -1.85 5.24 -5.37
CA SER A 149 -1.05 6.47 -5.32
C SER A 149 -1.87 7.67 -4.82
N LEU A 150 -3.12 7.81 -5.27
CA LEU A 150 -4.03 8.86 -4.81
C LEU A 150 -4.29 8.78 -3.30
N ALA A 151 -4.27 7.58 -2.71
CA ALA A 151 -4.34 7.39 -1.25
C ALA A 151 -3.28 8.19 -0.48
N HIS A 152 -2.15 8.50 -1.13
CA HIS A 152 -1.00 9.16 -0.55
C HIS A 152 -0.95 10.66 -0.88
N ILE A 153 -1.97 11.21 -1.54
CA ILE A 153 -2.02 12.64 -1.92
C ILE A 153 -1.96 13.60 -0.73
N PHE A 154 -2.37 13.16 0.45
CA PHE A 154 -2.30 13.96 1.67
C PHE A 154 -0.85 14.28 2.11
N PHE A 155 0.16 13.54 1.65
CA PHE A 155 1.57 13.87 1.86
C PHE A 155 2.03 15.10 1.08
N LYS A 156 1.24 15.54 0.07
CA LYS A 156 1.55 16.69 -0.79
C LYS A 156 2.98 16.65 -1.36
N ASN A 157 3.44 15.45 -1.69
CA ASN A 157 4.82 15.17 -2.07
C ASN A 157 4.85 14.32 -3.34
N THR A 158 5.39 14.89 -4.42
CA THR A 158 5.48 14.24 -5.73
C THR A 158 6.30 12.95 -5.69
N LEU A 159 7.37 12.90 -4.89
CA LEU A 159 8.19 11.69 -4.75
C LEU A 159 7.36 10.55 -4.16
N VAL A 160 6.55 10.83 -3.13
CA VAL A 160 5.64 9.83 -2.55
C VAL A 160 4.69 9.31 -3.61
N ILE A 161 4.04 10.20 -4.38
CA ILE A 161 3.07 9.82 -5.44
C ILE A 161 3.70 8.92 -6.52
N ILE A 162 4.92 9.24 -6.97
CA ILE A 162 5.63 8.42 -7.95
C ILE A 162 5.98 7.04 -7.36
N LEU A 163 6.54 7.01 -6.16
CA LEU A 163 6.94 5.75 -5.51
C LEU A 163 5.74 4.86 -5.22
N THR A 164 4.63 5.44 -4.73
CA THR A 164 3.41 4.68 -4.45
C THR A 164 2.73 4.23 -5.73
N PHE A 165 2.81 4.99 -6.83
CA PHE A 165 2.31 4.53 -8.12
C PHE A 165 3.10 3.31 -8.63
N ILE A 166 4.43 3.38 -8.63
CA ILE A 166 5.31 2.26 -9.04
C ILE A 166 5.08 1.06 -8.11
N GLY A 167 5.08 1.27 -6.79
CA GLY A 167 4.78 0.25 -5.81
C GLY A 167 3.40 -0.37 -6.03
N GLY A 168 2.39 0.44 -6.31
CA GLY A 168 1.04 0.00 -6.62
C GLY A 168 0.99 -0.98 -7.79
N ILE A 169 1.75 -0.72 -8.87
CA ILE A 169 1.89 -1.67 -9.99
C ILE A 169 2.53 -2.98 -9.52
N LEU A 170 3.68 -2.90 -8.81
CA LEU A 170 4.42 -4.08 -8.35
C LEU A 170 3.55 -4.96 -7.44
N PHE A 171 2.90 -4.35 -6.44
CA PHE A 171 2.06 -5.04 -5.47
C PHE A 171 0.80 -5.62 -6.11
N ALA A 172 0.17 -4.90 -7.06
CA ALA A 172 -0.97 -5.42 -7.81
C ALA A 172 -0.60 -6.66 -8.64
N ILE A 173 0.57 -6.66 -9.29
CA ILE A 173 1.10 -7.82 -10.03
C ILE A 173 1.38 -8.98 -9.06
N THR A 174 2.05 -8.74 -7.93
CA THR A 174 2.32 -9.76 -6.91
C THR A 174 1.04 -10.37 -6.37
N PHE A 175 0.04 -9.55 -6.04
CA PHE A 175 -1.25 -10.04 -5.58
C PHE A 175 -2.00 -10.81 -6.67
N LYS A 176 -1.95 -10.36 -7.92
CA LYS A 176 -2.54 -11.12 -9.04
C LYS A 176 -1.95 -12.53 -9.14
N GLN A 177 -0.63 -12.66 -9.06
CA GLN A 177 0.07 -13.94 -9.20
C GLN A 177 -0.14 -14.87 -8.00
N THR A 178 -0.19 -14.31 -6.80
CA THR A 178 -0.23 -15.10 -5.55
C THR A 178 -1.62 -15.26 -4.97
N LYS A 179 -2.55 -14.37 -5.33
CA LYS A 179 -3.89 -14.17 -4.73
C LYS A 179 -3.84 -14.14 -3.19
N SER A 180 -2.75 -13.64 -2.62
CA SER A 180 -2.48 -13.66 -1.19
C SER A 180 -2.18 -12.28 -0.64
N THR A 181 -3.08 -11.79 0.21
CA THR A 181 -2.92 -10.52 0.94
C THR A 181 -1.69 -10.57 1.83
N LEU A 182 -1.38 -11.73 2.41
CA LEU A 182 -0.20 -11.92 3.26
C LEU A 182 1.09 -11.73 2.47
N LEU A 183 1.24 -12.39 1.31
CA LEU A 183 2.48 -12.31 0.54
C LEU A 183 2.74 -10.90 0.01
N VAL A 184 1.71 -10.24 -0.53
CA VAL A 184 1.87 -8.84 -0.97
C VAL A 184 2.14 -7.90 0.21
N SER A 185 1.58 -8.16 1.39
CA SER A 185 1.88 -7.38 2.60
C SER A 185 3.33 -7.55 3.06
N ILE A 186 3.88 -8.78 3.00
CA ILE A 186 5.29 -9.03 3.30
C ILE A 186 6.18 -8.26 2.32
N GLU A 187 5.88 -8.34 1.02
CA GLU A 187 6.63 -7.60 0.00
C GLU A 187 6.58 -6.09 0.24
N HIS A 188 5.38 -5.53 0.44
CA HIS A 188 5.21 -4.10 0.69
C HIS A 188 5.90 -3.67 1.99
N ALA A 189 5.78 -4.45 3.07
CA ALA A 189 6.47 -4.19 4.32
C ALA A 189 7.99 -4.14 4.12
N LEU A 190 8.58 -5.12 3.43
CA LEU A 190 10.02 -5.13 3.14
C LEU A 190 10.46 -3.87 2.40
N PHE A 191 9.71 -3.46 1.38
CA PHE A 191 10.08 -2.30 0.57
C PHE A 191 9.95 -1.00 1.37
N GLY A 192 8.83 -0.81 2.08
CA GLY A 192 8.60 0.40 2.89
C GLY A 192 9.56 0.51 4.08
N CYS A 193 9.79 -0.60 4.78
CA CYS A 193 10.76 -0.67 5.87
C CYS A 193 12.18 -0.34 5.39
N TRP A 194 12.54 -0.79 4.19
CA TRP A 194 13.82 -0.42 3.59
C TRP A 194 13.92 1.07 3.27
N LEU A 195 12.90 1.67 2.65
CA LEU A 195 12.89 3.11 2.37
C LEU A 195 13.09 3.94 3.66
N PHE A 196 12.46 3.51 4.75
CA PHE A 196 12.68 4.11 6.06
C PHE A 196 14.12 3.90 6.55
N THR A 197 14.63 2.67 6.44
CA THR A 197 15.97 2.26 6.91
C THR A 197 17.09 2.98 6.15
N VAL A 198 16.99 3.13 4.83
CA VAL A 198 18.04 3.74 3.99
C VAL A 198 18.14 5.26 4.16
N GLY A 199 17.18 5.88 4.86
CA GLY A 199 17.24 7.31 5.19
C GLY A 199 16.20 8.19 4.49
N MET A 200 15.20 7.60 3.84
CA MET A 200 14.14 8.38 3.16
C MET A 200 12.97 8.75 4.09
N GLY A 201 13.10 8.52 5.41
CA GLY A 201 12.00 8.74 6.36
C GLY A 201 11.35 10.13 6.23
N ASN A 202 12.13 11.20 6.41
CA ASN A 202 11.64 12.58 6.25
C ASN A 202 11.10 12.88 4.86
N MET A 203 11.76 12.37 3.82
CA MET A 203 11.35 12.58 2.43
C MET A 203 9.99 11.98 2.12
N LEU A 204 9.56 10.98 2.90
CA LEU A 204 8.32 10.23 2.69
C LEU A 204 7.29 10.45 3.80
N GLY A 205 7.56 11.37 4.73
CA GLY A 205 6.64 11.71 5.82
C GLY A 205 6.62 10.69 6.97
N PHE A 206 7.65 9.85 7.12
CA PHE A 206 7.85 9.06 8.33
C PHE A 206 8.40 9.95 9.47
N PRO A 207 8.07 9.64 10.73
CA PRO A 207 8.72 10.26 11.88
C PRO A 207 10.21 9.89 11.89
N SER A 208 11.09 10.89 11.86
CA SER A 208 12.55 10.73 11.84
C SER A 208 13.23 11.15 13.12
#